data_AF-A0A918GWY2-F1
#
_entry.id   AF-A0A918GWY2-F1
#
_cell.length_a   1.000
_cell.length_b   1.000
_cell.length_c   1.000
_cell.angle_alpha   90.00
_cell.angle_beta   90.00
_cell.angle_gamma   90.00
#
_symmetry.space_group_name_H-M   'P 1'
#
loop_
_entity.id
_entity.type
_entity.pdbx_description
1 polymer ?
#
loop_
_entity_poly.entity_id
_entity_poly.type
_entity_poly.pdbx_seq_one_letter_code
_entity_poly.pdbx_strand_id
1 'polypeptide(L)'
;MVGGVGSGASTGGLVEHLRRRDPSVRLVGVQPFGSVTFGSQDHHDPEAIIAGIGSSIVFDNVRHHLYDALHWTDFTHAMAGTVGLLRDHAVFAGLSTGAAYLAALYEARRHPDQLHLVIGADTGHRYVERVHARHAQAPDPAALKPVEVTSIDQMRMPWSTMAWNRTPCPAQWKESAA
;
A
#
# COMPACT_ATOMS: atom_id res chain seq x y z
N MET A 1 -11.06 -0.17 -3.98
CA MET A 1 -10.09 -1.27 -4.05
C MET A 1 -8.77 -0.80 -3.48
N VAL A 2 -8.14 -1.60 -2.64
CA VAL A 2 -6.87 -1.32 -1.98
C VAL A 2 -5.89 -2.42 -2.33
N GLY A 3 -4.69 -2.06 -2.81
CA GLY A 3 -3.72 -3.04 -3.26
C GLY A 3 -2.29 -2.53 -3.21
N GLY A 4 -1.39 -3.47 -2.95
CA GLY A 4 0.05 -3.24 -3.00
C GLY A 4 0.56 -2.88 -4.40
N VAL A 5 1.53 -1.97 -4.48
CA VAL A 5 2.18 -1.59 -5.74
C VAL A 5 3.58 -2.19 -5.78
N GLY A 6 3.71 -3.29 -6.55
CA GLY A 6 5.00 -3.81 -7.02
C GLY A 6 5.22 -3.41 -8.47
N SER A 7 5.08 -4.37 -9.39
CA SER A 7 5.10 -4.08 -10.84
C SER A 7 3.90 -3.25 -11.31
N GLY A 8 2.81 -3.16 -10.53
CA GLY A 8 1.59 -2.45 -10.91
C GLY A 8 0.63 -3.24 -11.81
N ALA A 9 1.00 -4.44 -12.26
CA ALA A 9 0.18 -5.26 -13.14
C ALA A 9 -1.16 -5.65 -12.49
N SER A 10 -1.15 -6.12 -11.24
CA SER A 10 -2.36 -6.58 -10.55
C SER A 10 -3.36 -5.46 -10.29
N THR A 11 -2.92 -4.34 -9.69
CA THR A 11 -3.77 -3.19 -9.39
C THR A 11 -4.27 -2.52 -10.66
N GLY A 12 -3.39 -2.33 -11.65
CA GLY A 12 -3.72 -1.73 -12.93
C GLY A 12 -4.71 -2.56 -13.74
N GLY A 13 -4.45 -3.85 -13.91
CA GLY A 13 -5.33 -4.73 -14.68
C GLY A 13 -6.72 -4.86 -14.04
N LEU A 14 -6.77 -4.99 -12.71
CA LEU A 14 -8.04 -5.15 -12.00
C LEU A 14 -8.86 -3.85 -12.00
N VAL A 15 -8.26 -2.68 -11.71
CA VAL A 15 -9.03 -1.43 -11.66
C VAL A 15 -9.62 -1.06 -13.00
N GLU A 16 -8.88 -1.25 -14.10
CA GLU A 16 -9.40 -0.95 -15.43
C GLU A 16 -10.57 -1.84 -15.79
N HIS A 17 -10.46 -3.14 -15.48
CA HIS A 17 -11.56 -4.06 -15.71
C HIS A 17 -12.80 -3.66 -14.90
N LEU A 18 -12.63 -3.34 -13.61
CA LEU A 18 -13.72 -2.91 -12.75
C LEU A 18 -14.33 -1.58 -13.24
N ARG A 19 -13.50 -0.61 -13.66
CA ARG A 19 -13.95 0.69 -14.15
C ARG A 19 -14.69 0.66 -15.48
N ARG A 20 -14.49 -0.38 -16.31
CA ARG A 20 -15.34 -0.61 -17.48
C ARG A 20 -16.79 -0.93 -17.09
N ARG A 21 -17.01 -1.52 -15.91
CA ARG A 21 -18.34 -1.84 -15.38
C ARG A 21 -18.90 -0.71 -14.52
N ASP A 22 -18.05 -0.10 -13.69
CA ASP A 22 -18.40 0.99 -12.79
C ASP A 22 -17.24 2.02 -12.72
N PRO A 23 -17.36 3.15 -13.45
CA PRO A 23 -16.33 4.19 -13.48
C PRO A 23 -16.03 4.84 -12.12
N SER A 24 -16.92 4.69 -11.13
CA SER A 24 -16.77 5.26 -9.79
C SER A 24 -15.76 4.49 -8.93
N VAL A 25 -15.37 3.28 -9.35
CA VAL A 25 -14.41 2.43 -8.62
C VAL A 25 -13.12 3.19 -8.33
N ARG A 26 -12.81 3.31 -7.04
CA ARG A 26 -11.58 3.93 -6.52
C ARG A 26 -10.46 2.90 -6.36
N LEU A 27 -9.24 3.29 -6.69
CA LEU A 27 -8.01 2.54 -6.47
C LEU A 27 -7.11 3.28 -5.46
N VAL A 28 -6.81 2.60 -4.37
CA VAL A 28 -5.85 3.01 -3.35
C VAL A 28 -4.60 2.14 -3.48
N GLY A 29 -3.47 2.76 -3.74
CA GLY A 29 -2.17 2.09 -3.85
C GLY A 29 -1.43 2.07 -2.52
N VAL A 30 -0.73 0.98 -2.22
CA VAL A 30 0.09 0.85 -1.02
C VAL A 30 1.51 0.47 -1.40
N GLN A 31 2.50 1.23 -0.91
CA GLN A 31 3.91 0.92 -1.10
C GLN A 31 4.72 1.13 0.19
N PRO A 32 5.89 0.50 0.34
CA PRO A 32 6.82 0.86 1.41
C PRO A 32 7.48 2.22 1.14
N PHE A 33 7.97 2.86 2.20
CA PHE A 33 8.97 3.93 2.07
C PHE A 33 10.24 3.40 1.37
N GLY A 34 10.97 4.27 0.67
CA GLY A 34 12.15 3.91 -0.10
C GLY A 34 11.85 3.44 -1.54
N SER A 35 10.58 3.25 -1.89
CA SER A 35 10.22 2.93 -3.28
C SER A 35 10.22 4.16 -4.17
N VAL A 36 10.81 4.02 -5.36
CA VAL A 36 10.86 5.06 -6.42
C VAL A 36 9.52 5.25 -7.12
N THR A 37 8.58 4.29 -7.00
CA THR A 37 7.36 4.23 -7.82
C THR A 37 6.43 5.42 -7.59
N PHE A 38 6.31 5.87 -6.35
CA PHE A 38 5.56 7.07 -5.96
C PHE A 38 6.40 8.01 -5.08
N GLY A 39 7.63 8.32 -5.50
CA GLY A 39 8.40 9.46 -4.99
C GLY A 39 8.95 9.32 -3.57
N SER A 40 9.10 8.10 -3.04
CA SER A 40 9.59 7.88 -1.66
C SER A 40 11.06 7.46 -1.58
N GLN A 41 11.81 7.60 -2.66
CA GLN A 41 13.20 7.12 -2.76
C GLN A 41 14.17 7.74 -1.75
N ASP A 42 13.88 8.96 -1.29
CA ASP A 42 14.73 9.67 -0.31
C ASP A 42 14.44 9.25 1.15
N HIS A 43 13.46 8.38 1.36
CA HIS A 43 13.15 7.83 2.68
C HIS A 43 13.83 6.47 2.86
N HIS A 44 14.74 6.40 3.83
CA HIS A 44 15.37 5.16 4.24
C HIS A 44 14.67 4.55 5.44
N ASP A 45 13.97 3.43 5.22
CA ASP A 45 13.53 2.54 6.30
C ASP A 45 14.41 1.28 6.26
N PRO A 46 15.26 1.05 7.27
CA PRO A 46 16.17 -0.09 7.29
C PRO A 46 15.46 -1.45 7.35
N GLU A 47 14.19 -1.50 7.75
CA GLU A 47 13.39 -2.72 7.79
C GLU A 47 12.33 -2.82 6.68
N ALA A 48 12.15 -1.77 5.86
CA ALA A 48 11.05 -1.57 4.89
C ALA A 48 10.87 -2.61 3.79
N ILE A 49 11.70 -3.65 3.73
CA ILE A 49 11.51 -4.71 2.74
C ILE A 49 10.20 -5.45 3.05
N ILE A 50 9.13 -4.99 2.41
CA ILE A 50 7.84 -5.64 2.31
C ILE A 50 7.83 -6.40 0.99
N ALA A 51 8.28 -7.66 1.03
CA ALA A 51 8.44 -8.47 -0.17
C ALA A 51 7.16 -8.50 -1.02
N GLY A 52 7.32 -8.22 -2.32
CA GLY A 52 6.23 -8.18 -3.30
C GLY A 52 5.72 -6.78 -3.64
N ILE A 53 6.00 -5.76 -2.84
CA ILE A 53 5.62 -4.35 -3.10
C ILE A 53 6.81 -3.41 -2.89
N GLY A 54 6.73 -2.23 -3.52
CA GLY A 54 7.86 -1.33 -3.64
C GLY A 54 8.87 -1.79 -4.69
N SER A 55 9.61 -0.82 -5.21
CA SER A 55 10.61 -1.02 -6.25
C SER A 55 11.68 0.06 -6.19
N SER A 56 12.91 -0.32 -6.54
CA SER A 56 14.04 0.57 -6.82
C SER A 56 14.14 0.96 -8.30
N ILE A 57 13.27 0.40 -9.15
CA ILE A 57 13.16 0.72 -10.58
C ILE A 57 11.74 1.19 -10.92
N VAL A 58 11.62 1.95 -12.00
CA VAL A 58 10.33 2.37 -12.54
C VAL A 58 9.78 1.25 -13.44
N PHE A 59 8.57 0.79 -13.16
CA PHE A 59 7.88 -0.19 -14.01
C PHE A 59 6.84 0.50 -14.89
N ASP A 60 6.90 0.28 -16.22
CA ASP A 60 5.93 0.83 -17.18
C ASP A 60 4.50 0.33 -16.94
N ASN A 61 4.36 -0.82 -16.28
CA ASN A 61 3.07 -1.37 -15.85
C ASN A 61 2.38 -0.50 -14.79
N VAL A 62 3.12 0.35 -14.06
CA VAL A 62 2.54 1.30 -13.11
C VAL A 62 2.01 2.51 -13.84
N ARG A 63 0.67 2.58 -13.95
CA ARG A 63 -0.03 3.71 -14.55
C ARG A 63 -0.56 4.62 -13.44
N HIS A 64 0.22 5.64 -13.09
CA HIS A 64 -0.07 6.58 -11.98
C HIS A 64 -1.46 7.20 -12.06
N HIS A 65 -1.93 7.51 -13.27
CA HIS A 65 -3.26 8.09 -13.49
C HIS A 65 -4.43 7.16 -13.10
N LEU A 66 -4.18 5.89 -12.76
CA LEU A 66 -5.22 4.99 -12.28
C LEU A 66 -5.52 5.17 -10.79
N TYR A 67 -4.58 5.68 -10.00
CA TYR A 67 -4.67 5.71 -8.54
C TYR A 67 -5.41 6.96 -8.04
N ASP A 68 -6.37 6.80 -7.13
CA ASP A 68 -7.08 7.91 -6.48
C ASP A 68 -6.36 8.36 -5.20
N ALA A 69 -5.76 7.43 -4.46
CA ALA A 69 -4.99 7.71 -3.25
C ALA A 69 -3.81 6.75 -3.10
N LEU A 70 -2.85 7.13 -2.27
CA LEU A 70 -1.64 6.36 -1.98
C LEU A 70 -1.38 6.31 -0.48
N HIS A 71 -0.84 5.18 -0.02
CA HIS A 71 -0.28 5.02 1.31
C HIS A 71 1.18 4.57 1.21
N TRP A 72 2.04 5.22 2.00
CA TRP A 72 3.43 4.83 2.22
C TRP A 72 3.57 4.35 3.65
N THR A 73 3.96 3.10 3.85
CA THR A 73 3.99 2.47 5.17
C THR A 73 5.36 1.89 5.48
N ASP A 74 5.74 1.93 6.75
CA ASP A 74 6.90 1.20 7.25
C ASP A 74 6.60 -0.29 7.47
N PHE A 75 7.63 -1.05 7.83
CA PHE A 75 7.51 -2.47 8.17
C PHE A 75 6.59 -2.72 9.38
N THR A 76 6.71 -1.92 10.45
CA THR A 76 6.00 -2.13 11.71
C THR A 76 4.49 -1.99 11.54
N HIS A 77 4.04 -1.03 10.73
CA HIS A 77 2.64 -0.81 10.41
C HIS A 77 2.11 -1.89 9.47
N ALA A 78 2.91 -2.34 8.49
CA ALA A 78 2.54 -3.51 7.69
C ALA A 78 2.39 -4.77 8.57
N MET A 79 3.25 -4.96 9.56
CA MET A 79 3.15 -6.03 10.56
C MET A 79 1.88 -5.89 11.41
N ALA A 80 1.55 -4.67 11.87
CA ALA A 80 0.30 -4.40 12.60
C ALA A 80 -0.93 -4.85 11.80
N GLY A 81 -1.00 -4.47 10.52
CA GLY A 81 -2.08 -4.90 9.64
C GLY A 81 -2.10 -6.42 9.40
N THR A 82 -0.93 -7.04 9.23
CA THR A 82 -0.84 -8.50 8.99
C THR A 82 -1.32 -9.30 10.19
N VAL A 83 -0.87 -8.92 11.38
CA VAL A 83 -1.25 -9.58 12.64
C VAL A 83 -2.72 -9.33 12.97
N GLY A 84 -3.22 -8.11 12.76
CA GLY A 84 -4.63 -7.78 12.93
C GLY A 84 -5.53 -8.59 12.01
N LEU A 85 -5.20 -8.68 10.71
CA LEU A 85 -5.95 -9.46 9.74
C LEU A 85 -6.08 -10.94 10.17
N LEU A 86 -5.01 -11.51 10.72
CA LEU A 86 -5.05 -12.87 11.26
C LEU A 86 -5.94 -12.97 12.51
N ARG A 87 -5.82 -12.02 13.45
CA ARG A 87 -6.59 -12.04 14.71
C ARG A 87 -8.09 -11.85 14.48
N ASP A 88 -8.45 -10.90 13.62
CA ASP A 88 -9.84 -10.46 13.46
C ASP A 88 -10.62 -11.36 12.49
N HIS A 89 -9.91 -11.95 11.51
CA HIS A 89 -10.55 -12.65 10.39
C HIS A 89 -10.00 -14.06 10.12
N ALA A 90 -9.05 -14.55 10.92
CA ALA A 90 -8.38 -15.84 10.72
C ALA A 90 -7.70 -15.98 9.33
N VAL A 91 -7.32 -14.86 8.71
CA VAL A 91 -6.66 -14.85 7.40
C VAL A 91 -5.15 -14.83 7.57
N PHE A 92 -4.51 -15.97 7.27
CA PHE A 92 -3.06 -16.12 7.34
C PHE A 92 -2.37 -15.62 6.05
N ALA A 93 -2.13 -14.32 5.99
CA ALA A 93 -1.56 -13.65 4.80
C ALA A 93 -0.13 -13.14 5.00
N GLY A 94 0.52 -12.79 3.88
CA GLY A 94 1.81 -12.12 3.86
C GLY A 94 1.76 -10.62 4.15
N LEU A 95 2.94 -10.02 4.28
CA LEU A 95 3.11 -8.65 4.78
C LEU A 95 2.51 -7.56 3.88
N SER A 96 2.55 -7.75 2.55
CA SER A 96 1.94 -6.81 1.58
C SER A 96 0.42 -6.78 1.70
N THR A 97 -0.21 -7.93 1.96
CA THR A 97 -1.65 -8.05 2.25
C THR A 97 -1.99 -7.33 3.55
N GLY A 98 -1.19 -7.48 4.60
CA GLY A 98 -1.39 -6.76 5.85
C GLY A 98 -1.26 -5.25 5.71
N ALA A 99 -0.29 -4.77 4.94
CA ALA A 99 -0.17 -3.35 4.60
C ALA A 99 -1.43 -2.83 3.87
N ALA A 100 -1.94 -3.59 2.90
CA ALA A 100 -3.18 -3.25 2.20
C ALA A 100 -4.40 -3.28 3.12
N TYR A 101 -4.48 -4.23 4.04
CA TYR A 101 -5.54 -4.30 5.06
C TYR A 101 -5.52 -3.09 6.00
N LEU A 102 -4.34 -2.69 6.50
CA LEU A 102 -4.21 -1.51 7.35
C LEU A 102 -4.68 -0.23 6.64
N ALA A 103 -4.27 -0.05 5.38
CA ALA A 103 -4.74 1.06 4.55
C ALA A 103 -6.26 1.01 4.33
N ALA A 104 -6.80 -0.19 4.06
CA ALA A 104 -8.23 -0.38 3.88
C ALA A 104 -9.04 -0.08 5.14
N LEU A 105 -8.55 -0.44 6.33
CA LEU A 105 -9.20 -0.08 7.60
C LEU A 105 -9.32 1.44 7.76
N TYR A 106 -8.29 2.18 7.39
CA TYR A 106 -8.32 3.64 7.42
C TYR A 106 -9.31 4.22 6.41
N GLU A 107 -9.27 3.76 5.16
CA GLU A 107 -10.18 4.21 4.11
C GLU A 107 -11.65 3.86 4.42
N ALA A 108 -11.90 2.69 5.01
CA ALA A 108 -13.22 2.25 5.43
C ALA A 108 -13.82 3.16 6.52
N ARG A 109 -13.00 3.66 7.46
CA ARG A 109 -13.48 4.63 8.46
C ARG A 109 -13.89 5.96 7.84
N ARG A 110 -13.24 6.37 6.75
CA ARG A 110 -13.57 7.62 6.02
C ARG A 110 -14.76 7.47 5.08
N HIS A 111 -14.97 6.25 4.60
CA HIS A 111 -16.00 5.91 3.63
C HIS A 111 -16.78 4.67 4.09
N PRO A 112 -17.54 4.78 5.21
CA PRO A 112 -18.20 3.64 5.84
C PRO A 112 -19.29 3.02 4.97
N ASP A 113 -19.89 3.79 4.06
CA ASP A 113 -20.96 3.32 3.17
C ASP A 113 -20.43 2.67 1.87
N GLN A 114 -19.11 2.57 1.71
CA GLN A 114 -18.48 2.00 0.52
C GLN A 114 -17.98 0.58 0.76
N LEU A 115 -18.09 -0.27 -0.27
CA LEU A 115 -17.46 -1.59 -0.26
C LEU A 115 -15.95 -1.48 -0.52
N HIS A 116 -15.14 -2.03 0.38
CA HIS A 116 -13.68 -2.04 0.26
C HIS A 116 -13.16 -3.42 -0.11
N LEU A 117 -12.72 -3.58 -1.37
CA LEU A 117 -12.00 -4.77 -1.84
C LEU A 117 -10.50 -4.64 -1.51
N VAL A 118 -9.93 -5.61 -0.80
CA VAL A 118 -8.49 -5.69 -0.49
C VAL A 118 -7.85 -6.84 -1.27
N ILE A 119 -6.71 -6.59 -1.91
CA ILE A 119 -5.96 -7.62 -2.65
C ILE A 119 -4.99 -8.33 -1.70
N GLY A 120 -5.16 -9.64 -1.52
CA GLY A 120 -4.19 -10.51 -0.85
C GLY A 120 -3.27 -11.21 -1.84
N ALA A 121 -1.96 -10.98 -1.76
CA ALA A 121 -1.01 -11.45 -2.76
C ALA A 121 -0.47 -12.86 -2.50
N ASP A 122 -0.22 -13.20 -1.23
CA ASP A 122 0.26 -14.51 -0.80
C ASP A 122 -0.13 -14.84 0.64
N THR A 123 0.16 -16.07 1.06
CA THR A 123 -0.10 -16.58 2.41
C THR A 123 1.08 -16.29 3.35
N GLY A 124 0.84 -16.34 4.67
CA GLY A 124 1.80 -15.92 5.69
C GLY A 124 3.05 -16.80 5.88
N HIS A 125 3.14 -17.95 5.19
CA HIS A 125 4.17 -18.97 5.44
C HIS A 125 5.61 -18.44 5.30
N ARG A 126 5.86 -17.47 4.41
CA ARG A 126 7.20 -16.86 4.21
C ARG A 126 7.58 -15.86 5.31
N TYR A 127 6.63 -15.48 6.14
CA TYR A 127 6.76 -14.41 7.12
C TYR A 127 6.58 -14.91 8.56
N VAL A 128 6.65 -16.22 8.79
CA VAL A 128 6.46 -16.84 10.11
C VAL A 128 7.41 -16.22 11.13
N GLU A 129 8.72 -16.29 10.90
CA GLU A 129 9.71 -15.79 11.87
C GLU A 129 9.70 -14.26 12.01
N ARG A 130 9.59 -13.55 10.89
CA ARG A 130 9.77 -12.09 10.86
C ARG A 130 8.54 -11.32 11.33
N VAL A 131 7.34 -11.91 11.21
CA VAL A 131 6.05 -11.24 11.46
C VAL A 131 5.22 -12.04 12.47
N HIS A 132 4.83 -13.26 12.13
CA HIS A 132 3.84 -14.01 12.92
C HIS A 132 4.36 -14.48 14.28
N ALA A 133 5.62 -14.92 14.38
CA ALA A 133 6.28 -15.29 15.63
C ALA A 133 6.52 -14.06 16.53
N ARG A 134 6.58 -12.87 15.94
CA ARG A 134 6.76 -11.58 16.64
C ARG A 134 5.43 -10.84 16.88
N HIS A 135 4.27 -11.52 16.76
CA HIS A 135 2.96 -10.89 16.82
C HIS A 135 2.70 -10.04 18.08
N ALA A 136 3.38 -10.31 19.19
CA ALA A 136 3.23 -9.56 20.43
C ALA A 136 3.82 -8.13 20.35
N GLN A 137 4.70 -7.89 19.38
CA GLN A 137 5.30 -6.59 19.09
C GLN A 137 4.45 -5.75 18.14
N ALA A 138 3.43 -6.35 17.51
CA ALA A 138 2.57 -5.66 16.55
C ALA A 138 1.65 -4.67 17.27
N PRO A 139 1.69 -3.37 16.92
CA PRO A 139 0.71 -2.40 17.40
C PRO A 139 -0.73 -2.81 17.04
N ASP A 140 -1.70 -2.28 17.76
CA ASP A 140 -3.11 -2.43 17.41
C ASP A 140 -3.43 -1.63 16.13
N PRO A 141 -3.82 -2.29 15.01
CA PRO A 141 -4.14 -1.58 13.77
C PRO A 141 -5.34 -0.63 13.88
N ALA A 142 -6.26 -0.85 14.83
CA ALA A 142 -7.40 0.04 15.03
C ALA A 142 -6.98 1.42 15.59
N ALA A 143 -5.88 1.46 16.34
CA ALA A 143 -5.34 2.69 16.94
C ALA A 143 -4.43 3.48 15.99
N LEU A 144 -4.00 2.88 14.87
CA LEU A 144 -3.09 3.49 13.91
C LEU A 144 -3.82 4.40 12.91
N LYS A 145 -3.16 5.51 12.56
CA LYS A 145 -3.60 6.43 11.51
C LYS A 145 -2.39 6.99 10.74
N PRO A 146 -2.51 7.18 9.41
CA PRO A 146 -1.48 7.84 8.63
C PRO A 146 -1.44 9.33 8.94
N VAL A 147 -0.31 9.95 8.61
CA VAL A 147 -0.25 11.39 8.38
C VAL A 147 -0.84 11.69 7.00
N GLU A 148 -1.89 12.50 6.94
CA GLU A 148 -2.40 13.04 5.67
C GLU A 148 -1.46 14.13 5.16
N VAL A 149 -1.01 14.02 3.91
CA VAL A 149 -0.12 14.98 3.24
C VAL A 149 -0.73 15.45 1.93
N THR A 150 -0.36 16.65 1.48
CA THR A 150 -0.87 17.22 0.21
C THR A 150 0.18 17.26 -0.89
N SER A 151 1.45 17.02 -0.55
CA SER A 151 2.55 16.85 -1.51
C SER A 151 3.52 15.79 -1.03
N ILE A 152 4.32 15.27 -1.96
CA ILE A 152 5.32 14.23 -1.69
C ILE A 152 6.37 14.74 -0.71
N ASP A 153 6.77 16.02 -0.77
CA ASP A 153 7.78 16.59 0.12
C ASP A 153 7.35 16.64 1.60
N GLN A 154 6.05 16.53 1.88
CA GLN A 154 5.51 16.48 3.24
C GLN A 154 5.44 15.07 3.80
N MET A 155 5.64 14.06 2.94
CA MET A 155 5.60 12.65 3.32
C MET A 155 6.59 12.37 4.45
N ARG A 156 6.16 11.57 5.42
CA ARG A 156 6.99 11.17 6.55
C ARG A 156 6.61 9.80 7.10
N MET A 157 7.63 9.09 7.56
CA MET A 157 7.46 7.87 8.34
C MET A 157 6.69 8.16 9.65
N PRO A 158 6.04 7.15 10.25
CA PRO A 158 6.05 5.73 9.84
C PRO A 158 4.92 5.34 8.88
N TRP A 159 3.94 6.23 8.67
CA TRP A 159 2.84 6.01 7.73
C TRP A 159 2.30 7.36 7.22
N SER A 160 2.29 7.55 5.91
CA SER A 160 1.68 8.71 5.25
C SER A 160 0.62 8.28 4.24
N THR A 161 -0.36 9.15 4.00
CA THR A 161 -1.36 9.00 2.93
C THR A 161 -1.55 10.30 2.17
N MET A 162 -1.84 10.21 0.88
CA MET A 162 -2.08 11.35 0.00
C MET A 162 -3.19 11.04 -0.99
N ALA A 163 -4.06 12.02 -1.23
CA ALA A 163 -4.95 11.99 -2.39
C ALA A 163 -4.11 12.19 -3.67
N TRP A 164 -3.98 11.14 -4.46
CA TRP A 164 -3.23 11.17 -5.73
C TRP A 164 -4.06 11.76 -6.87
N ASN A 165 -5.39 11.67 -6.78
CA ASN A 165 -6.35 12.29 -7.70
C ASN A 165 -6.10 11.94 -9.17
N ARG A 166 -5.69 10.70 -9.45
CA ARG A 166 -5.42 10.22 -10.82
C ARG A 166 -4.39 11.08 -11.56
N THR A 167 -3.46 11.68 -10.82
CA THR A 167 -2.40 12.51 -11.39
C THR A 167 -1.48 11.63 -12.27
N PRO A 168 -1.13 12.05 -13.49
CA PRO A 168 -0.14 11.36 -14.31
C PRO A 168 1.23 11.27 -13.61
N CYS A 169 2.08 10.36 -14.08
CA CYS A 169 3.46 10.29 -13.60
C CYS A 169 4.18 11.62 -13.85
N PRO A 170 4.80 12.25 -12.83
CA PRO A 170 5.64 13.42 -13.02
C PRO A 170 6.71 13.16 -14.09
N ALA A 171 6.88 14.10 -15.04
CA ALA A 171 7.81 13.94 -16.15
C ALA A 171 9.26 13.63 -15.68
N GLN A 172 9.67 14.30 -14.61
CA GLN A 172 10.97 14.14 -13.94
C GLN A 172 11.27 12.71 -13.45
N TRP A 173 10.25 11.86 -13.24
CA TRP A 173 10.45 10.47 -12.80
C TRP A 173 10.70 9.50 -13.96
N LYS A 174 10.40 9.92 -15.20
CA LYS A 174 10.66 9.10 -16.40
C LYS A 174 12.11 9.21 -16.87
N GLU A 175 12.74 10.36 -16.64
CA GLU A 175 14.10 10.65 -17.10
C GLU A 175 15.17 9.97 -16.23
N SER A 176 14.90 9.74 -14.93
CA SER A 176 15.84 9.04 -14.03
C SER A 176 15.92 7.53 -14.24
N ALA A 177 15.17 6.97 -15.20
CA ALA A 177 15.11 5.54 -15.50
C ALA A 177 15.78 5.16 -16.83
N ALA A 178 16.38 6.12 -17.54
CA ALA A 178 17.14 5.94 -18.79
C ALA A 178 18.64 6.16 -18.57
#